data_AF-A0A0A0K1M0-F1
#
_entry.id   AF-A0A0A0K1M0-F1
#
_cell.length_a   1.000
_cell.length_b   1.000
_cell.length_c   1.000
_cell.angle_alpha   90.00
_cell.angle_beta   90.00
_cell.angle_gamma   90.00
#
_symmetry.space_group_name_H-M   'P 1'
#
loop_
_entity.id
_entity.type
_entity.pdbx_description
1 polymer ?
#
loop_
_entity_poly.entity_id
_entity_poly.type
_entity_poly.pdbx_seq_one_letter_code
_entity_poly.pdbx_strand_id
1 'polypeptide(L)'
;MGALFRHLGAGLALGLALGLVARGFMALLAEDPEFTWAGTGFIVGVFAVAGLCLAAAHALKLRGRSRWWKLLTLPSLVLFFGPGMFLAPGVLGLALLGARSRWLRALGVLAFVGFLALIVVETAGSEESLTLRTIAGFIVMTACCGALAVAAREALSGWTSDGHAARSPQPAPRPATGNHRHDLEVRAAG
;
A
#
# COMPACT_ATOMS: atom_id res chain seq x y z
N MET A 1 9.37 -22.52 -3.43
CA MET A 1 10.31 -21.46 -2.96
C MET A 1 10.48 -20.31 -3.96
N GLY A 2 10.56 -20.55 -5.28
CA GLY A 2 10.84 -19.50 -6.27
C GLY A 2 9.90 -18.28 -6.26
N ALA A 3 8.60 -18.46 -6.01
CA ALA A 3 7.65 -17.33 -5.95
C ALA A 3 7.95 -16.34 -4.81
N LEU A 4 8.41 -16.84 -3.65
CA LEU A 4 8.75 -15.98 -2.50
C LEU A 4 9.96 -15.09 -2.83
N PHE A 5 11.01 -15.68 -3.40
CA PHE A 5 12.21 -14.94 -3.81
C PHE A 5 11.91 -13.89 -4.88
N ARG A 6 11.01 -14.19 -5.83
CA ARG A 6 10.56 -13.21 -6.82
C ARG A 6 9.84 -12.01 -6.17
N HIS A 7 8.97 -12.25 -5.20
CA HIS A 7 8.30 -11.14 -4.49
C HIS A 7 9.27 -10.31 -3.65
N LEU A 8 10.17 -10.96 -2.90
CA LEU A 8 11.18 -10.27 -2.12
C LEU A 8 12.13 -9.47 -3.01
N GLY A 9 12.58 -10.06 -4.13
CA GLY A 9 13.41 -9.38 -5.12
C GLY A 9 12.70 -8.18 -5.76
N ALA A 10 11.41 -8.32 -6.11
CA ALA A 10 10.62 -7.21 -6.62
C ALA A 10 10.46 -6.08 -5.59
N GLY A 11 10.20 -6.42 -4.32
CA GLY A 11 10.12 -5.43 -3.23
C GLY A 11 11.44 -4.71 -2.98
N LEU A 12 12.55 -5.44 -2.99
CA LEU A 12 13.89 -4.89 -2.86
C LEU A 12 14.21 -3.94 -4.02
N ALA A 13 13.97 -4.39 -5.27
CA ALA A 13 14.20 -3.57 -6.46
C ALA A 13 13.35 -2.30 -6.46
N LEU A 14 12.07 -2.41 -6.07
CA LEU A 14 11.18 -1.26 -5.92
C LEU A 14 11.69 -0.29 -4.84
N GLY A 15 12.13 -0.81 -3.69
CA GLY A 15 12.72 -0.02 -2.62
C GLY A 15 13.99 0.71 -3.06
N LEU A 16 14.92 0.02 -3.74
CA LEU A 16 16.12 0.62 -4.29
C LEU A 16 15.79 1.73 -5.31
N ALA A 17 14.86 1.47 -6.23
CA ALA A 17 14.41 2.46 -7.21
C ALA A 17 13.81 3.70 -6.53
N LEU A 18 12.94 3.49 -5.53
CA LEU A 18 12.37 4.58 -4.71
C LEU A 18 13.44 5.38 -3.97
N GLY A 19 14.44 4.71 -3.38
CA GLY A 19 15.55 5.38 -2.69
C GLY A 19 16.40 6.24 -3.63
N LEU A 20 16.68 5.74 -4.84
CA LEU A 20 17.40 6.50 -5.87
C LEU A 20 16.56 7.70 -6.37
N VAL A 21 15.26 7.52 -6.56
CA VAL A 21 14.35 8.61 -6.93
C VAL A 21 14.28 9.67 -5.83
N ALA A 22 14.16 9.26 -4.56
CA ALA A 22 14.17 10.19 -3.43
C ALA A 22 15.49 10.97 -3.37
N ARG A 23 16.61 10.30 -3.69
CA ARG A 23 17.92 10.95 -3.79
C ARG A 23 17.98 11.97 -4.92
N GLY A 24 17.53 11.60 -6.11
CA GLY A 24 17.45 12.49 -7.27
C GLY A 24 16.52 13.67 -7.02
N PHE A 25 15.44 13.46 -6.27
CA PHE A 25 14.52 14.52 -5.86
C PHE A 25 15.19 15.54 -4.94
N MET A 26 15.95 15.09 -3.92
CA MET A 26 16.77 16.02 -3.12
C MET A 26 17.80 16.76 -3.97
N ALA A 27 18.37 16.10 -4.98
CA ALA A 27 19.30 16.73 -5.92
C ALA A 27 18.64 17.73 -6.85
N LEU A 28 17.33 17.62 -7.09
CA LEU A 28 16.58 18.56 -7.90
C LEU A 28 16.14 19.79 -7.09
N LEU A 29 15.91 19.65 -5.79
CA LEU A 29 15.46 20.75 -4.94
C LEU A 29 16.60 21.55 -4.28
N ALA A 30 17.79 20.98 -4.12
CA ALA A 30 18.93 21.72 -3.57
C ALA A 30 19.61 22.57 -4.66
N GLU A 31 19.87 23.84 -4.35
CA GLU A 31 20.73 24.72 -5.14
C GLU A 31 22.18 24.23 -5.10
N ASP A 32 22.71 23.97 -3.90
CA ASP A 32 24.05 23.40 -3.67
C ASP A 32 23.96 22.10 -2.84
N PRO A 33 23.77 20.95 -3.49
CA PRO A 33 23.66 19.69 -2.80
C PRO A 33 25.02 19.18 -2.25
N GLU A 34 25.28 19.37 -0.96
CA GLU A 34 26.38 18.67 -0.27
C GLU A 34 26.02 17.21 -0.02
N PHE A 35 26.46 16.36 -0.94
CA PHE A 35 26.06 14.96 -0.98
C PHE A 35 27.15 14.03 -0.46
N THR A 36 26.89 13.44 0.70
CA THR A 36 27.74 12.35 1.21
C THR A 36 27.30 11.00 0.66
N TRP A 37 28.28 10.14 0.34
CA TRP A 37 28.02 8.74 -0.02
C TRP A 37 27.34 7.98 1.13
N ALA A 38 27.70 8.32 2.38
CA ALA A 38 27.07 7.76 3.58
C ALA A 38 25.57 8.07 3.65
N GLY A 39 25.18 9.34 3.45
CA GLY A 39 23.76 9.72 3.43
C GLY A 39 22.98 9.05 2.29
N THR A 40 23.61 8.91 1.13
CA THR A 40 23.00 8.21 -0.03
C THR A 40 22.77 6.74 0.27
N GLY A 41 23.78 6.04 0.81
CA GLY A 41 23.67 4.65 1.20
C GLY A 41 22.63 4.44 2.29
N PHE A 42 22.51 5.37 3.23
CA PHE A 42 21.48 5.33 4.28
C PHE A 42 20.07 5.45 3.68
N ILE A 43 19.79 6.45 2.84
CA ILE A 43 18.47 6.64 2.21
C ILE A 43 18.10 5.40 1.40
N VAL A 44 18.98 4.97 0.49
CA VAL A 44 18.74 3.82 -0.37
C VAL A 44 18.55 2.55 0.46
N GLY A 45 19.33 2.35 1.51
CA GLY A 45 19.21 1.22 2.43
C GLY A 45 17.88 1.19 3.16
N VAL A 46 17.42 2.33 3.71
CA VAL A 46 16.12 2.42 4.40
C VAL A 46 14.97 2.10 3.45
N PHE A 47 14.97 2.65 2.23
CA PHE A 47 13.94 2.35 1.24
C PHE A 47 13.98 0.89 0.77
N ALA A 48 15.18 0.31 0.62
CA ALA A 48 15.34 -1.10 0.27
C ALA A 48 14.76 -2.03 1.34
N VAL A 49 15.06 -1.76 2.62
CA VAL A 49 14.52 -2.50 3.76
C VAL A 49 13.01 -2.36 3.83
N ALA A 50 12.47 -1.15 3.64
CA ALA A 50 11.03 -0.93 3.63
C ALA A 50 10.34 -1.70 2.49
N GLY A 51 10.88 -1.64 1.27
CA GLY A 51 10.38 -2.40 0.13
C GLY A 51 10.39 -3.92 0.38
N LEU A 52 11.44 -4.41 1.05
CA LEU A 52 11.53 -5.82 1.46
C LEU A 52 10.46 -6.18 2.51
N CYS A 53 10.26 -5.34 3.52
CA CYS A 53 9.22 -5.52 4.54
C CYS A 53 7.81 -5.55 3.92
N LEU A 54 7.52 -4.64 2.98
CA LEU A 54 6.26 -4.59 2.24
C LEU A 54 6.04 -5.86 1.40
N ALA A 55 7.06 -6.31 0.67
CA ALA A 55 6.98 -7.54 -0.11
C ALA A 55 6.83 -8.79 0.77
N ALA A 56 7.52 -8.84 1.91
CA ALA A 56 7.37 -9.91 2.89
C ALA A 56 5.95 -9.93 3.49
N ALA A 57 5.42 -8.76 3.86
CA ALA A 57 4.05 -8.62 4.35
C ALA A 57 3.02 -9.07 3.31
N HIS A 58 3.21 -8.71 2.04
CA HIS A 58 2.36 -9.17 0.95
C HIS A 58 2.44 -10.70 0.75
N ALA A 59 3.63 -11.28 0.77
CA ALA A 59 3.80 -12.73 0.66
C ALA A 59 3.20 -13.50 1.86
N LEU A 60 3.30 -12.93 3.07
CA LEU A 60 2.69 -13.47 4.28
C LEU A 60 1.15 -13.38 4.25
N LYS A 61 0.62 -12.27 3.72
CA LYS A 61 -0.82 -12.06 3.51
C LYS A 61 -1.41 -13.13 2.59
N LEU A 62 -0.74 -13.44 1.48
CA LEU A 62 -1.16 -14.50 0.55
C LEU A 62 -1.19 -15.90 1.19
N ARG A 63 -0.43 -16.12 2.27
CA ARG A 63 -0.39 -17.40 3.00
C ARG A 63 -1.40 -17.49 4.15
N GLY A 64 -2.23 -16.46 4.35
CA GLY A 64 -3.28 -16.45 5.39
C GLY A 64 -2.76 -16.52 6.83
N ARG A 65 -1.47 -16.24 7.07
CA ARG A 65 -0.81 -16.60 8.33
C ARG A 65 -0.81 -15.45 9.34
N SER A 66 -1.76 -15.49 10.28
CA SER A 66 -1.90 -14.65 11.50
C SER A 66 -1.96 -13.13 11.29
N ARG A 67 -2.48 -12.35 12.25
CA ARG A 67 -2.54 -10.87 12.13
C ARG A 67 -1.18 -10.17 12.30
N TRP A 68 -0.11 -10.92 12.59
CA TRP A 68 1.23 -10.38 12.87
C TRP A 68 1.93 -9.75 11.66
N TRP A 69 1.49 -10.05 10.43
CA TRP A 69 2.01 -9.34 9.24
C TRP A 69 1.72 -7.83 9.28
N LYS A 70 0.79 -7.37 10.11
CA LYS A 70 0.52 -5.94 10.34
C LYS A 70 1.68 -5.23 11.06
N LEU A 71 2.46 -5.94 11.88
CA LEU A 71 3.64 -5.37 12.51
C LEU A 71 4.78 -5.16 11.50
N LEU A 72 4.79 -5.91 10.39
CA LEU A 72 5.76 -5.72 9.31
C LEU A 72 5.52 -4.45 8.47
N THR A 73 4.36 -3.80 8.58
CA THR A 73 4.11 -2.48 7.95
C THR A 73 4.49 -1.31 8.86
N LEU A 74 4.85 -1.59 10.12
CA LEU A 74 5.26 -0.57 11.09
C LEU A 74 6.60 0.10 10.73
N PRO A 75 7.62 -0.62 10.22
CA PRO A 75 8.84 0.01 9.70
C PRO A 75 8.58 1.01 8.57
N SER A 76 7.61 0.72 7.69
CA SER A 76 7.22 1.68 6.64
C SER A 76 6.50 2.91 7.19
N LEU A 77 5.88 2.85 8.38
CA LEU A 77 5.34 4.03 9.06
C LEU A 77 6.47 4.92 9.62
N VAL A 78 7.56 4.32 10.11
CA VAL A 78 8.73 5.07 10.61
C VAL A 78 9.34 5.96 9.51
N LEU A 79 9.29 5.53 8.26
CA LEU A 79 9.69 6.36 7.10
C LEU A 79 8.92 7.69 6.98
N PHE A 80 7.69 7.75 7.49
CA PHE A 80 6.87 8.96 7.50
C PHE A 80 7.13 9.88 8.70
N PHE A 81 7.88 9.45 9.73
CA PHE A 81 8.18 10.27 10.91
C PHE A 81 9.36 11.24 10.71
N GLY A 82 9.96 11.28 9.52
CA GLY A 82 11.03 12.21 9.16
C GLY A 82 10.62 13.20 8.07
N PRO A 83 11.48 13.49 7.08
CA PRO A 83 11.14 14.33 5.92
C PRO A 83 9.91 13.84 5.15
N GLY A 84 9.61 12.53 5.23
CA GLY A 84 8.43 11.92 4.64
C GLY A 84 7.09 12.42 5.20
N MET A 85 7.07 13.14 6.33
CA MET A 85 5.82 13.68 6.90
C MET A 85 5.13 14.67 5.94
N PHE A 86 5.92 15.39 5.13
CA PHE A 86 5.37 16.30 4.10
C PHE A 86 4.66 15.52 2.99
N LEU A 87 5.09 14.31 2.70
CA LEU A 87 4.46 13.44 1.70
C LEU A 87 3.23 12.71 2.25
N ALA A 88 3.12 12.58 3.58
CA ALA A 88 2.03 11.87 4.23
C ALA A 88 0.64 12.33 3.77
N PRO A 89 0.26 13.63 3.78
CA PRO A 89 -1.06 14.07 3.32
C PRO A 89 -1.30 13.80 1.84
N GLY A 90 -0.28 13.91 0.99
CA GLY A 90 -0.37 13.59 -0.44
C GLY A 90 -0.64 12.09 -0.68
N VAL A 91 0.15 11.22 -0.03
CA VAL A 91 -0.01 9.76 -0.10
C VAL A 91 -1.35 9.33 0.50
N LEU A 92 -1.74 9.88 1.65
CA LEU A 92 -3.02 9.57 2.31
C LEU A 92 -4.20 10.02 1.45
N GLY A 93 -4.12 11.22 0.87
CA GLY A 93 -5.12 11.75 -0.04
C GLY A 93 -5.33 10.85 -1.25
N LEU A 94 -4.25 10.49 -1.94
CA LEU A 94 -4.28 9.56 -3.08
C LEU A 94 -4.77 8.16 -2.71
N ALA A 95 -4.39 7.64 -1.54
CA ALA A 95 -4.87 6.34 -1.06
C ALA A 95 -6.39 6.36 -0.79
N LEU A 96 -6.88 7.42 -0.15
CA LEU A 96 -8.29 7.63 0.16
C LEU A 96 -9.16 7.88 -1.08
N LEU A 97 -8.60 8.53 -2.11
CA LEU A 97 -9.21 8.69 -3.44
C LEU A 97 -9.62 7.35 -4.08
N GLY A 98 -8.88 6.28 -3.76
CA GLY A 98 -9.18 4.91 -4.16
C GLY A 98 -10.23 4.20 -3.30
N ALA A 99 -10.65 4.74 -2.16
CA ALA A 99 -11.60 4.06 -1.28
C ALA A 99 -12.98 3.86 -1.94
N ARG A 100 -13.73 2.81 -1.58
CA ARG A 100 -15.10 2.59 -2.09
C ARG A 100 -16.12 3.59 -1.53
N SER A 101 -15.88 4.13 -0.33
CA SER A 101 -16.80 5.08 0.31
C SER A 101 -16.66 6.48 -0.31
N ARG A 102 -17.79 7.06 -0.74
CA ARG A 102 -17.82 8.42 -1.31
C ARG A 102 -17.27 9.48 -0.32
N TRP A 103 -17.53 9.31 0.97
CA TRP A 103 -17.02 10.17 2.03
C TRP A 103 -15.50 10.11 2.17
N LEU A 104 -14.93 8.89 2.15
CA LEU A 104 -13.48 8.72 2.19
C LEU A 104 -12.81 9.27 0.93
N ARG A 105 -13.44 9.12 -0.24
CA ARG A 105 -12.94 9.73 -1.48
C ARG A 105 -12.96 11.25 -1.41
N ALA A 106 -14.03 11.86 -0.89
CA ALA A 106 -14.12 13.30 -0.70
C ALA A 106 -13.03 13.81 0.26
N LEU A 107 -12.81 13.12 1.38
CA LEU A 107 -11.69 13.41 2.29
C LEU A 107 -10.33 13.25 1.59
N GLY A 108 -10.18 12.24 0.73
CA GLY A 108 -8.98 12.02 -0.06
C GLY A 108 -8.70 13.15 -1.05
N VAL A 109 -9.73 13.59 -1.79
CA VAL A 109 -9.66 14.76 -2.68
C VAL A 109 -9.30 16.00 -1.87
N LEU A 110 -9.97 16.26 -0.75
CA LEU A 110 -9.71 17.42 0.09
C LEU A 110 -8.27 17.44 0.61
N ALA A 111 -7.76 16.30 1.10
CA ALA A 111 -6.38 16.18 1.57
C ALA A 111 -5.38 16.38 0.43
N PHE A 112 -5.65 15.83 -0.76
CA PHE A 112 -4.77 15.96 -1.92
C PHE A 112 -4.76 17.38 -2.49
N VAL A 113 -5.94 18.02 -2.63
CA VAL A 113 -6.07 19.41 -3.05
C VAL A 113 -5.44 20.35 -2.02
N GLY A 114 -5.65 20.09 -0.73
CA GLY A 114 -5.00 20.85 0.35
C GLY A 114 -3.47 20.75 0.30
N PHE A 115 -2.94 19.55 0.03
CA PHE A 115 -1.51 19.33 -0.18
C PHE A 115 -0.97 20.10 -1.39
N LEU A 116 -1.66 20.05 -2.53
CA LEU A 116 -1.29 20.83 -3.72
C LEU A 116 -1.37 22.34 -3.48
N ALA A 117 -2.39 22.80 -2.75
CA ALA A 117 -2.54 24.21 -2.39
C ALA A 117 -1.40 24.69 -1.48
N LEU A 118 -1.02 23.90 -0.48
CA LEU A 118 0.14 24.18 0.38
C LEU A 118 1.41 24.33 -0.46
N ILE A 119 1.65 23.38 -1.36
CA ILE A 119 2.75 23.44 -2.32
C ILE A 119 2.74 24.74 -3.12
N VAL A 120 1.59 25.11 -3.68
CA VAL A 120 1.47 26.31 -4.52
C VAL A 120 1.73 27.58 -3.69
N VAL A 121 1.21 27.66 -2.47
CA VAL A 121 1.43 28.79 -1.55
C VAL A 121 2.91 28.95 -1.21
N GLU A 122 3.59 27.85 -0.85
CA GLU A 122 5.03 27.86 -0.58
C GLU A 122 5.84 28.32 -1.80
N THR A 123 5.50 27.80 -3.00
CA THR A 123 6.18 28.23 -4.23
C THR A 123 5.88 29.68 -4.62
N ALA A 124 4.68 30.18 -4.32
CA ALA A 124 4.30 31.55 -4.67
C ALA A 124 4.93 32.59 -3.73
N GLY A 125 5.28 32.20 -2.50
CA GLY A 125 6.01 33.05 -1.55
C GLY A 125 7.52 33.10 -1.80
N SER A 126 8.04 32.20 -2.64
CA SER A 126 9.44 32.17 -3.05
C SER A 126 9.61 33.12 -4.24
N GLU A 127 10.52 34.10 -4.18
CA GLU A 127 10.83 34.97 -5.34
C GLU A 127 11.50 34.23 -6.51
N GLU A 128 11.74 32.93 -6.34
CA GLU A 128 12.31 32.04 -7.33
C GLU A 128 11.30 31.79 -8.47
N SER A 129 11.72 32.06 -9.70
CA SER A 129 10.87 31.85 -10.88
C SER A 129 10.64 30.37 -11.13
N LEU A 130 9.39 30.00 -11.44
CA LEU A 130 8.95 28.63 -11.79
C LEU A 130 9.88 28.00 -12.83
N THR A 131 10.86 27.24 -12.36
CA THR A 131 11.88 26.64 -13.23
C THR A 131 11.38 25.29 -13.73
N LEU A 132 11.83 24.86 -14.91
CA LEU A 132 11.56 23.50 -15.42
C LEU A 132 11.95 22.40 -14.41
N ARG A 133 12.99 22.67 -13.59
CA ARG A 133 13.46 21.78 -12.51
C ARG A 133 12.38 21.56 -11.45
N THR A 134 11.69 22.62 -11.03
CA THR A 134 10.62 22.59 -10.02
C THR A 134 9.42 21.80 -10.53
N ILE A 135 9.03 22.02 -11.79
CA ILE A 135 7.94 21.28 -12.44
C ILE A 135 8.28 19.77 -12.51
N ALA A 136 9.50 19.43 -12.93
CA ALA A 136 9.96 18.04 -12.95
C ALA A 136 9.93 17.40 -11.55
N GLY A 137 10.36 18.14 -10.52
CA GLY A 137 10.26 17.74 -9.12
C GLY A 137 8.82 17.39 -8.70
N PHE A 138 7.84 18.25 -9.04
CA PHE A 138 6.43 18.00 -8.73
C PHE A 138 5.86 16.77 -9.43
N ILE A 139 6.21 16.56 -10.70
CA ILE A 139 5.76 15.39 -11.46
C ILE A 139 6.30 14.11 -10.81
N VAL A 140 7.60 14.08 -10.52
CA VAL A 140 8.26 12.93 -9.87
C VAL A 140 7.65 12.66 -8.49
N MET A 141 7.46 13.70 -7.68
CA MET A 141 6.88 13.57 -6.35
C MET A 141 5.43 13.05 -6.41
N THR A 142 4.61 13.58 -7.31
CA THR A 142 3.22 13.13 -7.49
C THR A 142 3.15 11.68 -7.97
N ALA A 143 4.01 11.30 -8.93
CA ALA A 143 4.11 9.92 -9.40
C ALA A 143 4.52 8.97 -8.27
N CYS A 144 5.48 9.39 -7.44
CA CYS A 144 5.95 8.64 -6.27
C CYS A 144 4.83 8.45 -5.23
N CYS A 145 4.09 9.52 -4.90
CA CYS A 145 2.93 9.46 -4.02
C CYS A 145 1.85 8.53 -4.57
N GLY A 146 1.57 8.55 -5.87
CA GLY A 146 0.62 7.65 -6.52
C GLY A 146 1.04 6.18 -6.41
N ALA A 147 2.31 5.88 -6.68
CA ALA A 147 2.84 4.52 -6.55
C ALA A 147 2.75 4.00 -5.11
N LEU A 148 3.11 4.83 -4.12
CA LEU A 148 3.00 4.50 -2.70
C LEU A 148 1.54 4.30 -2.27
N ALA A 149 0.63 5.15 -2.75
CA ALA A 149 -0.80 5.03 -2.46
C ALA A 149 -1.40 3.73 -3.01
N VAL A 150 -1.03 3.34 -4.23
CA VAL A 150 -1.44 2.06 -4.82
C VAL A 150 -0.90 0.89 -3.99
N ALA A 151 0.39 0.92 -3.64
CA ALA A 151 1.01 -0.13 -2.81
C ALA A 151 0.36 -0.23 -1.42
N ALA A 152 0.10 0.91 -0.76
CA ALA A 152 -0.57 0.96 0.53
C ALA A 152 -2.01 0.44 0.42
N ARG A 153 -2.72 0.78 -0.65
CA ARG A 153 -4.08 0.29 -0.89
C ARG A 153 -4.10 -1.23 -1.09
N GLU A 154 -3.18 -1.79 -1.86
CA GLU A 154 -3.04 -3.25 -2.02
C GLU A 154 -2.65 -3.95 -0.72
N ALA A 155 -1.83 -3.32 0.12
CA ALA A 155 -1.53 -3.83 1.45
C ALA A 155 -2.81 -3.88 2.32
N LEU A 156 -3.62 -2.83 2.29
CA LEU A 156 -4.83 -2.67 3.12
C LEU A 156 -6.08 -3.41 2.58
N SER A 157 -6.21 -3.62 1.27
CA SER A 157 -7.43 -4.10 0.59
C SER A 157 -7.83 -5.56 0.86
N GLY A 158 -7.06 -6.32 1.65
CA GLY A 158 -7.36 -7.73 1.98
C GLY A 158 -7.96 -7.93 3.37
N TRP A 159 -8.59 -6.88 3.92
CA TRP A 159 -9.20 -6.89 5.24
C TRP A 159 -10.64 -7.43 5.27
N THR A 160 -11.23 -7.83 4.15
CA THR A 160 -12.59 -8.38 4.17
C THR A 160 -12.59 -9.74 4.85
N SER A 161 -13.40 -9.84 5.90
CA SER A 161 -13.54 -10.97 6.83
C SER A 161 -14.10 -12.26 6.20
N ASP A 162 -14.00 -12.42 4.88
CA ASP A 162 -14.60 -13.51 4.11
C ASP A 162 -14.04 -14.89 4.52
N GLY A 163 -12.87 -14.92 5.18
CA GLY A 163 -12.27 -16.13 5.74
C GLY A 163 -13.01 -16.72 6.95
N HIS A 164 -13.95 -16.02 7.58
CA HIS A 164 -14.82 -16.60 8.62
C HIS A 164 -16.14 -17.16 8.04
N ALA A 165 -16.65 -16.59 6.94
CA ALA A 165 -17.87 -17.08 6.31
C ALA A 165 -17.66 -18.41 5.56
N ALA A 166 -16.48 -18.61 4.95
CA ALA A 166 -16.11 -19.86 4.27
C ALA A 166 -15.84 -21.03 5.23
N ARG A 167 -15.88 -20.79 6.55
CA ARG A 167 -15.73 -21.82 7.59
C ARG A 167 -16.93 -21.88 8.53
N SER A 168 -18.08 -21.38 8.08
CA SER A 168 -19.34 -21.96 8.56
C SER A 168 -19.23 -23.47 8.29
N PRO A 169 -19.23 -24.34 9.31
CA PRO A 169 -19.27 -25.77 9.09
C PRO A 169 -20.41 -25.99 8.12
N GLN A 170 -20.12 -26.54 6.94
CA GLN A 170 -21.16 -27.00 6.04
C GLN A 170 -22.08 -27.84 6.92
N PRO A 171 -23.33 -27.40 7.17
CA PRO A 171 -24.20 -28.11 8.11
C PRO A 171 -24.18 -29.56 7.66
N ALA A 172 -23.79 -30.44 8.57
CA ALA A 172 -23.62 -31.86 8.26
C ALA A 172 -24.81 -32.28 7.41
N PRO A 173 -24.59 -32.95 6.26
CA PRO A 173 -25.67 -33.29 5.35
C PRO A 173 -26.79 -33.87 6.20
N ARG A 174 -27.94 -33.18 6.25
CA ARG A 174 -29.07 -33.65 7.04
C ARG A 174 -29.24 -35.10 6.62
N PRO A 175 -29.20 -36.07 7.55
CA PRO A 175 -29.46 -37.45 7.20
C PRO A 175 -30.74 -37.41 6.40
N ALA A 176 -30.68 -37.91 5.16
CA ALA A 176 -31.86 -38.02 4.35
C ALA A 176 -32.84 -38.78 5.23
N THR A 177 -33.85 -38.10 5.75
CA THR A 177 -35.03 -38.73 6.31
C THR A 177 -35.72 -39.32 5.11
N GLY A 178 -35.11 -40.41 4.62
CA GLY A 178 -35.63 -41.27 3.59
C GLY A 178 -36.98 -41.68 4.10
N ASN A 179 -37.98 -41.37 3.30
CA ASN A 179 -39.35 -41.76 3.49
C ASN A 179 -39.47 -43.29 3.28
N HIS A 180 -38.72 -44.07 4.06
CA HIS A 180 -38.75 -45.54 4.05
C HIS A 180 -40.14 -46.09 4.38
N ARG A 181 -41.05 -45.25 4.86
CA ARG A 181 -42.45 -45.60 5.09
C ARG A 181 -43.22 -45.83 3.79
N HIS A 182 -42.92 -45.10 2.71
CA HIS A 182 -43.63 -45.30 1.44
C HIS A 182 -43.19 -46.57 0.69
N ASP A 183 -41.93 -46.98 0.81
CA ASP A 183 -41.43 -48.19 0.13
C ASP A 183 -41.99 -49.48 0.75
N LEU A 184 -42.39 -49.46 2.03
CA LEU A 184 -43.03 -50.59 2.69
C LEU A 184 -44.51 -50.75 2.32
N GLU A 185 -45.23 -49.64 2.09
CA GLU A 185 -46.64 -49.68 1.70
C GLU A 185 -46.82 -50.17 0.27
N VAL A 186 -45.94 -49.78 -0.66
CA VAL A 186 -46.00 -50.24 -2.05
C VAL A 186 -45.67 -51.74 -2.19
N ARG A 187 -44.82 -52.28 -1.30
CA ARG A 187 -44.49 -53.71 -1.28
C ARG A 187 -45.56 -54.60 -0.64
N ALA A 188 -46.45 -54.05 0.17
CA ALA A 188 -47.53 -54.80 0.80
C ALA A 188 -48.80 -54.88 -0.07
N ALA A 189 -48.86 -54.11 -1.18
CA ALA A 189 -50.03 -53.96 -2.02
C ALA A 189 -49.93 -54.66 -3.40
N GLY A 190 -48.87 -55.44 -3.67
CA GLY A 190 -48.68 -56.23 -4.89
C GLY A 190 -48.24 -57.65 -4.57
#